data_AF-A0AAV2C0Q2-F1
#
_entry.id   AF-A0AAV2C0Q2-F1
#
_cell.length_a   1.000
_cell.length_b   1.000
_cell.length_c   1.000
_cell.angle_alpha   90.00
_cell.angle_beta   90.00
_cell.angle_gamma   90.00
#
_symmetry.space_group_name_H-M   'P 1'
#
loop_
_entity.id
_entity.type
_entity.pdbx_description
1 polymer ?
#
loop_
_entity_poly.entity_id
_entity_poly.type
_entity_poly.pdbx_seq_one_letter_code
_entity_poly.pdbx_strand_id
1 'polypeptide(L)'
;MAFSCISTRSDVSVDEGKLNNMLQELKKRQFQNGTIGNFRTTALVTQALFIHDSYKTDFDLDSAIKFLTDHLSGRNSRLDSYYALPVLNRRSLLNVTSGHCRKESDASESTMKFEWLL
;
A
#
# COMPACT_ATOMS: atom_id res chain seq x y z
N MET A 1 -6.26 -3.91 5.44
CA MET A 1 -6.13 -3.93 3.96
C MET A 1 -6.91 -5.06 3.32
N ALA A 2 -6.56 -6.34 3.51
CA ALA A 2 -7.28 -7.46 2.89
C ALA A 2 -8.79 -7.47 3.20
N PHE A 3 -9.17 -7.29 4.46
CA PHE A 3 -10.58 -7.17 4.86
C PHE A 3 -11.35 -6.07 4.09
N SER A 4 -10.77 -4.88 3.95
CA SER A 4 -11.39 -3.81 3.15
C SER A 4 -11.47 -4.14 1.65
N CYS A 5 -10.47 -4.83 1.09
CA CYS A 5 -10.53 -5.33 -0.29
C CYS A 5 -11.70 -6.29 -0.51
N ILE A 6 -11.92 -7.21 0.43
CA ILE A 6 -13.01 -8.20 0.36
C ILE A 6 -14.36 -7.50 0.48
N SER A 7 -14.51 -6.61 1.46
CA SER A 7 -15.73 -5.82 1.68
C SER A 7 -16.14 -5.00 0.44
N THR A 8 -15.18 -4.51 -0.34
CA THR A 8 -15.45 -3.70 -1.54
C THR A 8 -15.68 -4.51 -2.82
N ARG A 9 -15.32 -5.81 -2.85
CA ARG A 9 -15.32 -6.63 -4.08
C ARG A 9 -16.23 -7.85 -4.03
N SER A 10 -16.87 -8.10 -2.91
CA SER A 10 -17.72 -9.28 -2.72
C SER A 10 -18.91 -8.96 -1.81
N ASP A 11 -19.93 -9.80 -1.85
CA ASP A 11 -21.10 -9.70 -0.94
C ASP A 11 -20.78 -10.18 0.49
N VAL A 12 -19.49 -10.46 0.78
CA VAL A 12 -19.05 -10.86 2.12
C VAL A 12 -19.07 -9.63 3.03
N SER A 13 -19.94 -9.65 4.03
CA SER A 13 -19.96 -8.66 5.09
C SER A 13 -18.70 -8.79 5.95
N VAL A 14 -18.02 -7.66 6.13
CA VAL A 14 -16.87 -7.53 7.03
C VAL A 14 -17.31 -6.72 8.24
N ASP A 15 -16.97 -7.20 9.43
CA ASP A 15 -17.22 -6.46 10.67
C ASP A 15 -16.32 -5.22 10.74
N GLU A 16 -16.89 -4.07 10.39
CA GLU A 16 -16.24 -2.76 10.45
C GLU A 16 -15.80 -2.37 11.87
N GLY A 17 -16.55 -2.79 12.89
CA GLY A 17 -16.18 -2.56 14.30
C GLY A 17 -14.90 -3.30 14.66
N LYS A 18 -14.79 -4.57 14.24
CA LYS A 18 -13.58 -5.36 14.41
C LYS A 18 -12.40 -4.78 13.62
N LEU A 19 -12.62 -4.31 12.39
CA LEU A 19 -11.59 -3.65 11.59
C LEU A 19 -11.06 -2.38 12.27
N ASN A 20 -11.95 -1.52 12.76
CA ASN A 20 -11.57 -0.33 13.51
C ASN A 20 -10.78 -0.66 14.77
N ASN A 21 -11.20 -1.67 15.54
CA ASN A 21 -10.44 -2.12 16.71
C ASN A 21 -9.03 -2.58 16.33
N MET A 22 -8.88 -3.35 15.24
CA MET A 22 -7.55 -3.75 14.75
C MET A 22 -6.69 -2.54 14.36
N LEU A 23 -7.25 -1.52 13.70
CA LEU A 23 -6.52 -0.30 13.35
C LEU A 23 -6.10 0.49 14.60
N GLN A 24 -6.96 0.58 15.61
CA GLN A 24 -6.64 1.23 16.89
C GLN A 24 -5.48 0.52 17.61
N GLU A 25 -5.47 -0.82 17.64
CA GLU A 25 -4.37 -1.58 18.22
C GLU A 25 -3.04 -1.40 17.47
N LEU A 26 -3.08 -1.10 16.17
CA LEU A 26 -1.87 -0.74 15.42
C LEU A 26 -1.39 0.68 15.76
N LYS A 27 -2.30 1.65 15.87
CA LYS A 27 -1.97 3.03 16.23
C LYS A 27 -1.29 3.14 17.59
N LYS A 28 -1.80 2.42 18.60
CA LYS A 28 -1.22 2.37 19.96
C LYS A 28 0.23 1.89 20.02
N ARG A 29 0.72 1.23 18.97
CA ARG A 29 2.10 0.73 18.88
C ARG A 29 3.07 1.76 18.31
N GLN A 30 2.62 2.96 17.99
CA GLN A 30 3.49 4.00 17.49
C GLN A 30 4.44 4.47 18.59
N PHE A 31 5.74 4.41 18.30
CA PHE A 31 6.78 4.99 19.13
C PHE A 31 6.82 6.52 18.94
N GLN A 32 7.39 7.24 19.90
CA GLN A 32 7.52 8.70 19.86
C GLN A 32 8.27 9.23 18.63
N ASN A 33 9.10 8.41 17.98
CA ASN A 33 9.80 8.76 16.75
C ASN A 33 8.98 8.49 15.47
N GLY A 34 7.69 8.22 15.59
CA GLY A 34 6.77 7.96 14.48
C GLY A 34 6.75 6.52 13.97
N THR A 35 7.65 5.65 14.43
CA THR A 35 7.76 4.27 13.94
C THR A 35 6.71 3.34 14.54
N ILE A 36 6.36 2.29 13.80
CA ILE A 36 5.61 1.14 14.33
C ILE A 36 6.41 -0.12 13.98
N GLY A 37 7.07 -0.69 14.98
CA GLY A 37 7.95 -1.86 14.79
C GLY A 37 9.20 -1.52 13.98
N ASN A 38 9.18 -1.79 12.68
CA ASN A 38 10.29 -1.53 11.77
C ASN A 38 9.85 -0.71 10.54
N PHE A 39 10.77 -0.43 9.62
CA PHE A 39 10.49 0.32 8.40
C PHE A 39 9.29 -0.22 7.60
N ARG A 40 9.28 -1.53 7.31
CA ARG A 40 8.23 -2.16 6.50
C ARG A 40 6.89 -2.16 7.24
N THR A 41 6.91 -2.44 8.54
CA THR A 41 5.70 -2.42 9.37
C THR A 41 5.13 -1.01 9.46
N THR A 42 5.97 0.01 9.67
CA THR A 42 5.56 1.43 9.68
C THR A 42 4.87 1.77 8.37
N ALA A 43 5.51 1.48 7.23
CA ALA A 43 4.95 1.75 5.92
C ALA A 43 3.60 1.03 5.70
N LEU A 44 3.50 -0.27 6.00
CA LEU A 44 2.28 -1.05 5.79
C LEU A 44 1.14 -0.63 6.72
N VAL A 45 1.42 -0.27 7.97
CA VAL A 45 0.39 0.24 8.88
C VAL A 45 -0.08 1.61 8.41
N THR A 46 0.81 2.52 8.03
CA THR A 46 0.41 3.83 7.50
C THR A 46 -0.47 3.67 6.25
N GLN A 47 -0.11 2.77 5.33
CA GLN A 47 -0.98 2.44 4.18
C GLN A 47 -2.35 1.91 4.62
N ALA A 48 -2.41 1.04 5.63
CA ALA A 48 -3.66 0.50 6.13
C ALA A 48 -4.57 1.59 6.74
N LEU A 49 -3.98 2.57 7.42
CA LEU A 49 -4.73 3.68 8.04
C LEU A 49 -5.34 4.64 7.01
N PHE A 50 -4.85 4.71 5.77
CA PHE A 50 -5.46 5.53 4.72
C PHE A 50 -6.82 5.01 4.23
N ILE A 51 -7.09 3.71 4.37
CA ILE A 51 -8.26 3.06 3.74
C ILE A 51 -9.59 3.57 4.30
N HIS A 52 -9.59 4.11 5.53
CA HIS A 52 -10.77 4.72 6.16
C HIS A 52 -10.43 6.06 6.84
N ASP A 53 -9.38 6.74 6.38
CA ASP A 53 -8.89 7.97 7.01
C ASP A 53 -8.61 7.84 8.53
N SER A 54 -8.31 6.63 9.01
CA SER A 54 -8.16 6.31 10.43
C SER A 54 -6.91 6.92 11.07
N TYR A 55 -6.01 7.50 10.26
CA TYR A 55 -4.83 8.25 10.69
C TYR A 55 -5.16 9.64 11.26
N LYS A 56 -6.37 10.17 11.04
CA LYS A 56 -6.73 11.53 11.46
C LYS A 56 -6.79 11.73 12.98
N THR A 57 -6.87 10.65 13.75
CA THR A 57 -6.86 10.69 15.22
C THR A 57 -5.88 9.67 15.77
N ASP A 58 -5.24 10.01 16.88
CA ASP A 58 -4.42 9.09 17.69
C ASP A 58 -3.25 8.44 16.91
N PHE A 59 -2.75 9.13 15.90
CA PHE A 59 -1.61 8.72 15.09
C PHE A 59 -0.85 9.95 14.59
N ASP A 60 0.45 10.02 14.89
CA ASP A 60 1.34 11.05 14.37
C ASP A 60 1.80 10.67 12.96
N LEU A 61 1.00 11.06 11.97
CA LEU A 61 1.30 10.79 10.56
C LEU A 61 2.59 11.50 10.10
N ASP A 62 2.85 12.71 10.58
CA ASP A 62 3.98 13.52 10.14
C ASP A 62 5.30 12.89 10.58
N SER A 63 5.38 12.41 11.82
CA SER A 63 6.54 11.66 12.30
C SER A 63 6.75 10.35 11.54
N ALA A 64 5.68 9.64 11.18
CA ALA A 64 5.77 8.42 10.37
C ALA A 64 6.28 8.71 8.94
N ILE A 65 5.76 9.75 8.27
CA ILE A 65 6.21 10.17 6.93
C ILE A 65 7.65 10.63 6.98
N LYS A 66 8.04 11.41 8.00
CA LYS A 66 9.41 11.86 8.19
C LYS A 66 10.36 10.67 8.32
N PHE A 67 10.07 9.72 9.20
CA PHE A 67 10.88 8.52 9.37
C PHE A 67 11.05 7.72 8.07
N LEU A 68 9.97 7.53 7.29
CA LEU A 68 10.03 6.82 6.01
C LEU A 68 10.86 7.59 4.96
N THR A 69 10.73 8.91 4.92
CA THR A 69 11.49 9.78 4.00
C THR A 69 12.97 9.80 4.34
N ASP A 70 13.30 9.95 5.63
CA ASP A 70 14.68 9.96 6.12
C ASP A 70 15.36 8.61 5.85
N HIS A 71 14.65 7.49 5.98
CA HIS A 71 15.19 6.16 5.67
C HIS A 71 15.46 5.96 4.16
N LEU A 72 14.62 6.50 3.28
CA LEU A 72 14.84 6.45 1.83
C LEU A 72 15.96 7.40 1.38
N SER A 73 16.14 8.51 2.09
CA SER A 73 17.17 9.51 1.81
C SER A 73 18.56 8.90 2.06
N GLY A 74 19.25 8.52 0.97
CA GLY A 74 20.57 7.89 1.02
C GLY A 74 20.55 6.36 0.87
N ARG A 75 19.40 5.74 0.57
CA ARG A 75 19.29 4.29 0.33
C ARG A 75 18.60 3.97 -1.00
N ASN A 76 19.25 3.16 -1.83
CA ASN A 76 18.70 2.68 -3.10
C ASN A 76 18.06 1.28 -2.97
N SER A 77 17.19 1.09 -1.97
CA SER A 77 16.48 -0.18 -1.78
C SER A 77 15.16 -0.18 -2.55
N ARG A 78 15.08 -1.01 -3.60
CA ARG A 78 13.84 -1.22 -4.37
C ARG A 78 12.71 -1.76 -3.48
N LEU A 79 13.04 -2.67 -2.55
CA LEU A 79 12.08 -3.23 -1.62
C LEU A 79 11.55 -2.18 -0.64
N ASP A 80 12.42 -1.30 -0.13
CA ASP A 80 11.96 -0.25 0.78
C ASP A 80 11.10 0.79 0.04
N SER A 81 11.49 1.13 -1.19
CA SER A 81 10.71 2.00 -2.08
C SER A 81 9.33 1.43 -2.36
N TYR A 82 9.22 0.12 -2.60
CA TYR A 82 7.92 -0.55 -2.82
C TYR A 82 6.94 -0.33 -1.66
N TYR A 83 7.42 -0.36 -0.42
CA TYR A 83 6.57 -0.14 0.75
C TYR A 83 6.30 1.33 1.05
N ALA A 84 7.29 2.21 0.92
CA ALA A 84 7.18 3.59 1.37
C ALA A 84 6.63 4.55 0.30
N LEU A 85 6.90 4.34 -0.99
CA LEU A 85 6.40 5.25 -2.04
C LEU A 85 4.87 5.37 -2.08
N PRO A 86 4.07 4.31 -1.87
CA PRO A 86 2.63 4.47 -1.71
C PRO A 86 2.28 5.43 -0.57
N VAL A 87 2.99 5.34 0.56
CA VAL A 87 2.77 6.20 1.72
C VAL A 87 3.03 7.66 1.42
N LEU A 88 4.16 7.95 0.77
CA LEU A 88 4.53 9.32 0.38
C LEU A 88 3.53 9.93 -0.62
N ASN A 89 2.81 9.09 -1.36
CA ASN A 89 1.74 9.51 -2.28
C ASN A 89 0.34 9.45 -1.64
N ARG A 90 0.23 9.20 -0.34
CA ARG A 90 -1.05 8.99 0.39
C ARG A 90 -1.93 7.91 -0.28
N ARG A 91 -1.31 6.84 -0.73
CA ARG A 91 -1.93 5.66 -1.33
C ARG A 91 -1.63 4.41 -0.51
N SER A 92 -2.41 3.37 -0.77
CA SER A 92 -2.21 2.02 -0.25
C SER A 92 -2.16 1.01 -1.40
N LEU A 93 -1.80 -0.23 -1.10
CA LEU A 93 -1.90 -1.34 -2.05
C LEU A 93 -3.32 -1.53 -2.62
N LEU A 94 -4.37 -1.06 -1.95
CA LEU A 94 -5.74 -1.12 -2.49
C LEU A 94 -5.97 -0.16 -3.66
N ASN A 95 -5.09 0.83 -3.86
CA ASN A 95 -5.17 1.74 -4.99
C ASN A 95 -4.59 1.14 -6.28
N VAL A 96 -3.98 -0.05 -6.21
CA VAL A 96 -3.47 -0.75 -7.39
C VAL A 96 -4.63 -1.40 -8.15
N THR A 97 -4.85 -0.97 -9.39
CA THR A 97 -5.87 -1.50 -10.30
C THR A 97 -5.27 -1.67 -11.69
N SER A 98 -5.91 -2.50 -12.54
CA SER A 98 -5.53 -2.66 -13.94
C SER A 98 -5.63 -1.37 -14.77
N GLY A 99 -6.35 -0.36 -14.27
CA GLY A 99 -6.48 0.95 -14.91
C GLY A 99 -5.17 1.76 -14.94
N HIS A 100 -4.16 1.38 -14.15
CA HIS A 100 -2.84 2.02 -14.18
C HIS A 100 -1.91 1.43 -15.25
N CYS A 101 -2.27 0.30 -15.84
CA CYS A 101 -1.50 -0.29 -16.93
C CYS A 101 -1.74 0.50 -18.22
N ARG A 102 -0.68 0.71 -19.01
CA ARG A 102 -0.84 1.19 -20.38
C ARG A 102 -1.70 0.16 -21.11
N LYS A 103 -2.81 0.60 -21.72
CA LYS A 103 -3.54 -0.25 -22.67
C LYS A 103 -2.54 -0.59 -23.76
N GLU A 104 -2.31 -1.89 -23.98
CA GLU A 104 -1.72 -2.30 -25.26
C GLU A 104 -2.60 -1.67 -26.33
N SER A 105 -2.02 -0.79 -27.14
CA SER A 105 -2.64 -0.50 -28.43
C SER A 105 -2.80 -1.85 -29.11
N ASP A 106 -3.94 -2.11 -29.75
CA ASP A 106 -4.20 -3.28 -30.60
C ASP A 106 -3.25 -3.30 -31.82
N ALA A 107 -1.96 -3.20 -31.59
CA ALA A 107 -0.88 -3.19 -32.53
C ALA A 107 -0.41 -4.63 -32.63
N SER A 108 -1.15 -5.34 -33.46
CA SER A 108 -0.79 -6.54 -34.20
C SER A 108 -1.12 -7.88 -33.56
N GLU A 109 -2.23 -8.42 -34.06
CA GLU A 109 -2.24 -9.76 -34.65
C GLU A 109 -1.17 -9.86 -35.76
N SER A 110 0.11 -9.70 -35.39
CA SER A 110 1.21 -10.19 -36.21
C SER A 110 1.26 -11.68 -35.93
N THR A 111 0.63 -12.44 -36.80
CA THR A 111 0.88 -13.87 -36.95
C THR A 111 2.39 -14.11 -36.98
N MET A 112 2.97 -14.51 -35.85
CA MET A 112 4.30 -15.14 -35.84
C MET A 112 4.16 -16.50 -36.50
N LYS A 113 4.20 -16.53 -37.83
CA LYS A 113 4.59 -17.73 -38.56
C LYS A 113 6.05 -18.03 -38.17
N PHE A 114 6.21 -18.95 -37.24
CA PHE A 114 7.48 -19.66 -37.08
C PHE A 114 7.62 -20.64 -38.25
N GLU A 115 8.04 -20.14 -39.41
CA GLU A 115 8.69 -20.96 -40.43
C GLU A 115 10.20 -20.96 -40.15
N TRP A 116 10.63 -21.84 -39.26
CA TRP A 116 12.00 -22.33 -39.19
C TRP A 116 12.00 -23.80 -38.76
N LEU A 117 11.92 -24.69 -39.74
CA LEU A 117 12.90 -25.77 -40.01
C LEU A 117 12.22 -26.94 -40.75
N LEU A 118 12.59 -27.07 -42.03
CA LEU A 118 12.57 -28.26 -42.89
C LEU A 118 11.21 -28.87 -43.27
#